data_AF-A0A0R3SE06-F1
#
_entry.id   AF-A0A0R3SE06-F1
#
_cell.length_a   1.000
_cell.length_b   1.000
_cell.length_c   1.000
_cell.angle_alpha   90.00
_cell.angle_beta   90.00
_cell.angle_gamma   90.00
#
_symmetry.space_group_name_H-M   'P 1'
#
loop_
_entity.id
_entity.type
_entity.pdbx_description
1 polymer ?
#
loop_
_entity_poly.entity_id
_entity_poly.type
_entity_poly.pdbx_seq_one_letter_code
_entity_poly.pdbx_strand_id
1 'polypeptide(L)'
;MSKADKTRLFFAIADFDDDPKIFTSLNQNTVPVFMHFPPDSKPQKEDSYDVSRNGLNAEVLGQWITSRTGIHFKIERPPNYAGWFFVGITICVIGIIIYLRSDSFEIIFNRTTVSYTSMVIIFYMVSGQVWNSIRRPPAFHNSAEEGLIIFYPASNSQFVWETVIVMAVCILFSNISTALYPHALVSWSLVLLIEVTNAPDSSRKRGMLYVRLSDFLAMAITGIALFAIFVSLSLSLFRKKNHGYPYSFLLK
;
A
#
# COMPACT_ATOMS: atom_id res chain seq x y z
N MET A 1 -26.95 26.88 -5.69
CA MET A 1 -26.81 28.33 -5.49
C MET A 1 -28.02 29.00 -6.11
N SER A 2 -28.85 29.68 -5.31
CA SER A 2 -30.02 30.40 -5.84
C SER A 2 -29.54 31.58 -6.70
N LYS A 3 -30.34 32.07 -7.64
CA LYS A 3 -29.96 33.21 -8.52
C LYS A 3 -29.52 34.44 -7.73
N ALA A 4 -30.09 34.66 -6.54
CA ALA A 4 -29.75 35.77 -5.65
C ALA A 4 -28.35 35.63 -4.99
N ASP A 5 -27.90 34.41 -4.72
CA ASP A 5 -26.61 34.14 -4.06
C ASP A 5 -25.44 34.35 -5.03
N LYS A 6 -25.65 34.05 -6.32
CA LYS A 6 -24.65 34.26 -7.39
C LYS A 6 -24.27 35.73 -7.57
N THR A 7 -25.13 36.65 -7.16
CA THR A 7 -24.88 38.09 -7.26
C THR A 7 -24.14 38.65 -6.03
N ARG A 8 -23.96 37.83 -4.98
CA ARG A 8 -23.38 38.25 -3.69
C ARG A 8 -21.97 37.72 -3.44
N LEU A 9 -21.58 36.65 -4.13
CA LEU A 9 -20.27 36.02 -3.97
C LEU A 9 -19.49 36.09 -5.28
N PHE A 10 -18.34 36.73 -5.23
CA PHE A 10 -17.43 36.86 -6.37
C PHE A 10 -16.14 36.11 -6.08
N PHE A 11 -15.66 35.37 -7.07
CA PHE A 11 -14.37 34.70 -7.03
C PHE A 11 -13.43 35.42 -7.98
N ALA A 12 -12.29 35.86 -7.46
CA ALA A 12 -11.19 36.41 -8.24
C ALA A 12 -10.01 35.43 -8.18
N ILE A 13 -9.34 35.25 -9.31
CA ILE A 13 -8.13 34.43 -9.43
C ILE A 13 -7.04 35.38 -9.90
N ALA A 14 -5.91 35.37 -9.20
CA ALA A 14 -4.70 36.08 -9.58
C ALA A 14 -3.59 35.05 -9.76
N ASP A 15 -2.89 35.12 -10.88
CA ASP A 15 -1.69 34.33 -11.14
C ASP A 15 -0.46 35.20 -10.86
N PHE A 16 0.58 34.60 -10.28
CA PHE A 16 1.83 35.29 -10.01
C PHE A 16 2.56 35.63 -11.30
N ASP A 17 2.46 34.78 -12.31
CA ASP A 17 3.12 34.97 -13.61
C ASP A 17 2.57 36.20 -14.35
N ASP A 18 1.27 36.49 -14.17
CA ASP A 18 0.60 37.63 -14.80
C ASP A 18 0.75 38.92 -13.95
N ASP A 19 0.59 38.86 -12.62
CA ASP A 19 0.51 40.03 -11.75
C ASP A 19 1.31 39.90 -10.42
N PRO A 20 2.66 39.90 -10.46
CA PRO A 20 3.50 39.71 -9.27
C PRO A 20 3.37 40.85 -8.23
N LYS A 21 2.89 42.02 -8.66
CA LYS A 21 2.68 43.19 -7.79
C LYS A 21 1.60 42.96 -6.75
N ILE A 22 0.59 42.14 -7.05
CA ILE A 22 -0.51 41.82 -6.12
C ILE A 22 0.03 40.97 -4.95
N PHE A 23 0.92 40.03 -5.23
CA PHE A 23 1.51 39.16 -4.20
C PHE A 23 2.47 39.92 -3.30
N THR A 24 3.21 40.88 -3.87
CA THR A 24 4.10 41.77 -3.10
C THR A 24 3.28 42.70 -2.20
N SER A 25 2.17 43.26 -2.69
CA SER A 25 1.32 44.15 -1.88
C SER A 25 0.56 43.42 -0.77
N LEU A 26 0.20 42.16 -0.99
CA LEU A 26 -0.42 41.28 0.01
C LEU A 26 0.60 40.56 0.91
N ASN A 27 1.90 40.81 0.70
CA ASN A 27 3.01 40.21 1.44
C ASN A 27 2.92 38.67 1.52
N GLN A 28 2.60 38.03 0.38
CA GLN A 28 2.50 36.58 0.26
C GLN A 28 3.70 36.02 -0.51
N ASN A 29 4.42 35.10 0.12
CA ASN A 29 5.64 34.50 -0.45
C ASN A 29 5.43 33.06 -0.96
N THR A 30 4.25 32.49 -0.74
CA THR A 30 3.94 31.09 -1.05
C THR A 30 2.55 30.99 -1.66
N VAL A 31 2.39 30.21 -2.71
CA VAL A 31 1.09 29.87 -3.32
C VAL A 31 0.80 28.38 -3.12
N PRO A 32 -0.47 27.93 -3.10
CA PRO A 32 -1.72 28.68 -3.24
C PRO A 32 -2.17 29.38 -1.95
N VAL A 33 -2.80 30.55 -2.07
CA VAL A 33 -3.39 31.31 -0.95
C VAL A 33 -4.85 31.64 -1.27
N PHE A 34 -5.73 31.42 -0.30
CA PHE A 34 -7.13 31.85 -0.40
C PHE A 34 -7.38 32.94 0.64
N MET A 35 -7.86 34.09 0.19
CA MET A 35 -8.22 35.22 1.05
C MET A 35 -9.66 35.63 0.82
N HIS A 36 -10.36 35.93 1.91
CA HIS A 36 -11.70 36.51 1.88
C HIS A 36 -11.60 38.03 2.06
N PHE A 37 -12.24 38.78 1.16
CA PHE A 37 -12.33 40.23 1.26
C PHE A 37 -13.77 40.61 1.67
N PRO A 38 -13.99 41.06 2.92
CA PRO A 38 -15.33 41.46 3.37
C PRO A 38 -15.78 42.77 2.71
N PRO A 39 -17.10 43.00 2.57
CA PRO A 39 -17.63 44.19 1.89
C PRO A 39 -17.29 45.52 2.58
N ASP A 40 -17.25 45.51 3.92
CA ASP A 40 -17.21 46.74 4.73
C ASP A 40 -15.88 46.98 5.45
N SER A 41 -14.90 46.07 5.34
CA SER A 41 -13.62 46.17 6.06
C SER A 41 -12.41 45.71 5.26
N LYS A 42 -11.22 46.15 5.69
CA LYS A 42 -9.96 45.64 5.15
C LYS A 42 -9.78 44.17 5.57
N PRO A 43 -9.25 43.30 4.69
CA PRO A 43 -9.03 41.89 5.01
C PRO A 43 -8.10 41.77 6.21
N GLN A 44 -8.53 41.01 7.23
CA GLN A 44 -7.69 40.69 8.38
C GLN A 44 -6.87 39.43 8.12
N LYS A 45 -5.81 39.21 8.91
CA LYS A 45 -5.01 37.97 8.83
C LYS A 45 -5.85 36.70 9.07
N GLU A 46 -6.95 36.82 9.81
CA GLU A 46 -7.88 35.71 10.08
C GLU A 46 -8.76 35.34 8.88
N ASP A 47 -8.85 36.22 7.87
CA ASP A 47 -9.57 36.00 6.62
C ASP A 47 -8.71 35.31 5.55
N SER A 48 -7.49 34.89 5.92
CA SER A 48 -6.64 34.03 5.10
C SER A 48 -6.85 32.57 5.50
N TYR A 49 -7.08 31.71 4.51
CA TYR A 49 -7.22 30.27 4.74
C TYR A 49 -5.85 29.62 4.95
N ASP A 50 -5.68 28.95 6.09
CA ASP A 50 -4.46 28.19 6.39
C ASP A 50 -4.46 26.83 5.66
N VAL A 51 -3.85 26.83 4.47
CA VAL A 51 -3.70 25.62 3.64
C VAL A 51 -2.86 24.55 4.34
N SER A 52 -1.87 24.93 5.13
CA SER A 52 -0.97 23.99 5.82
C SER A 52 -1.70 23.18 6.88
N ARG A 53 -2.67 23.79 7.57
CA ARG A 53 -3.44 23.14 8.63
C ARG A 53 -4.67 22.39 8.12
N ASN A 54 -5.36 22.95 7.13
CA ASN A 54 -6.68 22.45 6.72
C ASN A 54 -6.67 21.67 5.38
N GLY A 55 -5.56 21.71 4.64
CA GLY A 55 -5.40 21.05 3.35
C GLY A 55 -6.16 21.74 2.22
N LEU A 56 -6.11 21.16 1.01
CA LEU A 56 -6.70 21.71 -0.22
C LEU A 56 -8.03 21.05 -0.62
N ASN A 57 -8.70 20.38 0.32
CA ASN A 57 -9.96 19.71 0.02
C ASN A 57 -11.07 20.72 -0.25
N ALA A 58 -11.76 20.56 -1.39
CA ALA A 58 -12.83 21.44 -1.81
C ALA A 58 -13.95 21.55 -0.76
N GLU A 59 -14.24 20.47 -0.03
CA GLU A 59 -15.25 20.44 1.03
C GLU A 59 -14.87 21.34 2.21
N VAL A 60 -13.61 21.29 2.62
CA VAL A 60 -13.11 22.08 3.76
C VAL A 60 -13.02 23.55 3.37
N LEU A 61 -12.55 23.84 2.16
CA LEU A 61 -12.53 25.19 1.60
C LEU A 61 -13.96 25.75 1.47
N GLY A 62 -14.91 24.93 1.01
CA GLY A 62 -16.31 25.33 0.88
C GLY A 62 -16.99 25.59 2.22
N GLN A 63 -16.69 24.78 3.24
CA GLN A 63 -17.15 25.04 4.61
C GLN A 63 -16.55 26.33 5.17
N TRP A 64 -15.28 26.63 4.88
CA TRP A 64 -14.64 27.89 5.28
C TRP A 64 -15.26 29.11 4.59
N ILE A 65 -15.53 29.04 3.29
CA ILE A 65 -16.24 30.12 2.58
C ILE A 65 -17.64 30.30 3.16
N THR A 66 -18.33 29.20 3.46
CA THR A 66 -19.67 29.22 4.09
C THR A 66 -19.63 29.87 5.46
N SER A 67 -18.62 29.59 6.30
CA SER A 67 -18.51 30.18 7.64
C SER A 67 -18.21 31.68 7.60
N ARG A 68 -17.56 32.18 6.54
CA ARG A 68 -17.28 33.61 6.35
C ARG A 68 -18.41 34.38 5.68
N THR A 69 -19.10 33.77 4.72
CA THR A 69 -20.08 34.47 3.86
C THR A 69 -21.53 34.13 4.20
N GLY A 70 -21.79 33.05 4.95
CA GLY A 70 -23.13 32.53 5.23
C GLY A 70 -23.83 31.90 4.01
N ILE A 71 -23.16 31.83 2.85
CA ILE A 71 -23.74 31.32 1.61
C ILE A 71 -23.36 29.84 1.43
N HIS A 72 -24.35 28.97 1.44
CA HIS A 72 -24.17 27.55 1.14
C HIS A 72 -24.12 27.31 -0.37
N PHE A 73 -23.04 26.70 -0.85
CA PHE A 73 -22.94 26.21 -2.22
C PHE A 73 -22.64 24.71 -2.27
N LYS A 74 -23.21 24.04 -3.27
CA LYS A 74 -23.00 22.62 -3.53
C LYS A 74 -21.72 22.48 -4.34
N ILE A 75 -20.76 21.72 -3.83
CA ILE A 75 -19.52 21.40 -4.54
C ILE A 75 -19.84 20.27 -5.52
N GLU A 76 -19.59 20.52 -6.80
CA GLU A 76 -19.73 19.51 -7.85
C GLU A 76 -18.33 19.13 -8.33
N ARG A 77 -17.97 17.86 -8.12
CA ARG A 77 -16.73 17.30 -8.64
C ARG A 77 -16.99 16.83 -10.07
N PRO A 78 -16.19 17.23 -11.06
CA PRO A 78 -16.35 16.71 -12.41
C PRO A 78 -16.20 15.18 -12.37
N PRO A 79 -17.10 14.42 -13.03
CA PRO A 79 -16.97 12.97 -13.07
C PRO A 79 -15.63 12.59 -13.72
N ASN A 80 -14.90 11.68 -13.08
CA ASN A 80 -13.62 11.23 -13.57
C ASN A 80 -13.80 10.29 -14.78
N TYR A 81 -13.96 10.85 -15.97
CA TYR A 81 -14.07 10.10 -17.22
C TYR A 81 -12.79 9.32 -17.55
N ALA A 82 -11.62 9.85 -17.19
CA ALA A 82 -10.34 9.17 -17.38
C ALA A 82 -10.28 7.85 -16.59
N GLY A 83 -10.77 7.86 -15.33
CA GLY A 83 -10.87 6.66 -14.51
C GLY A 83 -11.74 5.58 -15.15
N TRP A 84 -12.93 5.95 -15.62
CA TRP A 84 -13.82 5.03 -16.34
C TRP A 84 -13.23 4.52 -17.65
N PHE A 85 -12.50 5.36 -18.37
CA PHE A 85 -11.78 4.99 -19.58
C PHE A 85 -10.69 3.94 -19.29
N PHE A 86 -9.87 4.13 -18.25
CA PHE A 86 -8.85 3.16 -17.84
C PHE A 86 -9.47 1.83 -17.37
N VAL A 87 -10.59 1.88 -16.64
CA VAL A 87 -11.35 0.68 -16.26
C VAL A 87 -11.83 -0.06 -17.52
N GLY A 88 -12.38 0.67 -18.50
CA GLY A 88 -12.82 0.11 -19.77
C GLY A 88 -11.68 -0.59 -20.52
N ILE A 89 -10.52 0.08 -20.66
CA ILE A 89 -9.32 -0.52 -21.26
C ILE A 89 -8.89 -1.77 -20.51
N THR A 90 -8.89 -1.74 -19.19
CA THR A 90 -8.48 -2.89 -18.36
C THR A 90 -9.39 -4.09 -18.60
N ILE A 91 -10.71 -3.88 -18.65
CA ILE A 91 -11.68 -4.93 -18.96
C ILE A 91 -11.47 -5.48 -20.38
N CYS A 92 -11.23 -4.60 -21.37
CA CYS A 92 -10.94 -5.01 -22.74
C CYS A 92 -9.66 -5.85 -22.83
N VAL A 93 -8.59 -5.43 -22.16
CA VAL A 93 -7.31 -6.18 -22.15
C VAL A 93 -7.49 -7.54 -21.49
N ILE A 94 -8.15 -7.60 -20.33
CA ILE A 94 -8.47 -8.87 -19.66
C ILE A 94 -9.32 -9.75 -20.58
N GLY A 95 -10.35 -9.19 -21.24
CA GLY A 95 -11.19 -9.89 -22.20
C GLY A 95 -10.43 -10.44 -23.41
N ILE A 96 -9.48 -9.68 -23.96
CA ILE A 96 -8.62 -10.12 -25.07
C ILE A 96 -7.70 -11.26 -24.62
N ILE A 97 -7.09 -11.17 -23.43
CA ILE A 97 -6.24 -12.24 -22.89
C ILE A 97 -7.07 -13.52 -22.69
N ILE A 98 -8.27 -13.39 -22.15
CA ILE A 98 -9.22 -14.48 -21.96
C ILE A 98 -9.63 -15.10 -23.29
N TYR A 99 -9.92 -14.29 -24.31
CA TYR A 99 -10.31 -14.75 -25.65
C TYR A 99 -9.16 -15.47 -26.38
N LEU A 100 -7.94 -14.93 -26.31
CA LEU A 100 -6.76 -15.52 -26.95
C LEU A 100 -6.24 -16.77 -26.23
N ARG A 101 -6.60 -16.98 -24.97
CA ARG A 101 -6.20 -18.14 -24.16
C ARG A 101 -7.38 -18.85 -23.51
N SER A 102 -8.47 -19.04 -24.26
CA SER A 102 -9.62 -19.84 -23.80
C SER A 102 -9.21 -21.26 -23.36
N ASP A 103 -8.19 -21.83 -23.99
CA ASP A 103 -7.75 -23.19 -23.67
C ASP A 103 -6.96 -23.26 -22.35
N SER A 104 -6.53 -22.12 -21.80
CA SER A 104 -5.78 -22.04 -20.54
C SER A 104 -6.66 -21.83 -19.30
N PHE A 105 -7.99 -21.84 -19.42
CA PHE A 105 -8.89 -21.72 -18.26
C PHE A 105 -8.66 -22.83 -17.23
N GLU A 106 -8.25 -24.02 -17.67
CA GLU A 106 -7.92 -25.12 -16.77
C GLU A 106 -6.78 -24.74 -15.82
N ILE A 107 -5.83 -23.91 -16.25
CA ILE A 107 -4.73 -23.41 -15.39
C ILE A 107 -5.26 -22.41 -14.36
N ILE A 108 -6.17 -21.51 -14.74
CA ILE A 108 -6.71 -20.48 -13.84
C ILE A 108 -7.62 -21.11 -12.78
N PHE A 109 -8.45 -22.08 -13.16
CA PHE A 109 -9.38 -22.76 -12.26
C PHE A 109 -8.79 -24.00 -11.59
N ASN A 110 -7.54 -24.36 -11.87
CA ASN A 110 -6.86 -25.42 -11.14
C ASN A 110 -6.83 -25.09 -9.64
N ARG A 111 -7.23 -26.05 -8.80
CA ARG A 111 -7.22 -25.94 -7.34
C ARG A 111 -5.87 -25.44 -6.81
N THR A 112 -4.76 -25.86 -7.43
CA THR A 112 -3.41 -25.43 -7.05
C THR A 112 -3.18 -23.95 -7.35
N THR A 113 -3.59 -23.48 -8.53
CA THR A 113 -3.48 -22.06 -8.91
C THR A 113 -4.36 -21.18 -8.05
N VAL A 114 -5.61 -21.59 -7.81
CA VAL A 114 -6.54 -20.85 -6.95
C VAL A 114 -6.02 -20.77 -5.51
N SER A 115 -5.45 -21.86 -4.99
CA SER A 115 -4.80 -21.90 -3.67
C SER A 115 -3.61 -20.92 -3.61
N TYR A 116 -2.74 -20.94 -4.62
CA TYR A 116 -1.59 -20.04 -4.73
C TYR A 116 -2.03 -18.57 -4.75
N THR A 117 -2.95 -18.23 -5.65
CA THR A 117 -3.47 -16.87 -5.79
C THR A 117 -4.13 -16.39 -4.50
N SER A 118 -4.91 -17.25 -3.82
CA SER A 118 -5.54 -16.91 -2.55
C SER A 118 -4.51 -16.61 -1.46
N MET A 119 -3.42 -17.38 -1.38
CA MET A 119 -2.40 -17.15 -0.35
C MET A 119 -1.59 -15.88 -0.59
N VAL A 120 -1.29 -15.55 -1.86
CA VAL A 120 -0.68 -14.25 -2.22
C VAL A 120 -1.57 -13.09 -1.77
N ILE A 121 -2.89 -13.20 -2.00
CA ILE A 121 -3.85 -12.18 -1.54
C ILE A 121 -3.86 -12.07 -0.01
N ILE A 122 -3.83 -13.19 0.71
CA ILE A 122 -3.78 -13.18 2.18
C ILE A 122 -2.51 -12.47 2.66
N PHE A 123 -1.33 -12.78 2.12
CA PHE A 123 -0.09 -12.10 2.52
C PHE A 123 -0.08 -10.62 2.15
N TYR A 124 -0.62 -10.27 0.99
CA TYR A 124 -0.82 -8.87 0.61
C TYR A 124 -1.65 -8.13 1.68
N MET A 125 -2.78 -8.72 2.11
CA MET A 125 -3.63 -8.11 3.13
C MET A 125 -2.97 -8.06 4.51
N VAL A 126 -2.29 -9.13 4.93
CA VAL A 126 -1.61 -9.22 6.24
C VAL A 126 -0.41 -8.28 6.33
N SER A 127 0.27 -7.98 5.21
CA SER A 127 1.44 -7.08 5.17
C SER A 127 1.14 -5.60 5.49
N GLY A 128 -0.15 -5.23 5.65
CA GLY A 128 -0.54 -3.87 6.04
C GLY A 128 -0.92 -2.95 4.87
N GLN A 129 -1.24 -3.49 3.70
CA GLN A 129 -1.61 -2.68 2.52
C GLN A 129 -2.89 -1.87 2.70
N VAL A 130 -3.84 -2.36 3.51
CA VAL A 130 -5.05 -1.62 3.86
C VAL A 130 -4.74 -0.41 4.74
N TRP A 131 -3.72 -0.49 5.59
CA TRP A 131 -3.26 0.68 6.32
C TRP A 131 -2.74 1.73 5.34
N ASN A 132 -1.89 1.31 4.38
CA ASN A 132 -1.30 2.20 3.37
C ASN A 132 -2.36 2.88 2.52
N SER A 133 -3.40 2.15 2.08
CA SER A 133 -4.44 2.70 1.21
C SER A 133 -5.27 3.79 1.90
N ILE A 134 -5.52 3.65 3.20
CA ILE A 134 -6.33 4.59 3.98
C ILE A 134 -5.52 5.84 4.34
N ARG A 135 -4.29 5.69 4.83
CA ARG A 135 -3.52 6.80 5.42
C ARG A 135 -2.49 7.41 4.48
N ARG A 136 -2.17 6.75 3.37
CA ARG A 136 -1.27 7.23 2.30
C ARG A 136 0.04 7.82 2.86
N PRO A 137 0.84 7.02 3.59
CA PRO A 137 2.08 7.51 4.17
C PRO A 137 3.10 7.79 3.05
N PRO A 138 4.12 8.63 3.29
CA PRO A 138 5.23 8.76 2.37
C PRO A 138 5.94 7.41 2.17
N ALA A 139 6.55 7.21 1.01
CA ALA A 139 7.18 5.93 0.68
C ALA A 139 8.45 5.68 1.51
N PHE A 140 9.26 6.71 1.70
CA PHE A 140 10.48 6.75 2.50
C PHE A 140 10.72 8.19 2.94
N HIS A 141 11.62 8.40 3.90
CA HIS A 141 12.05 9.74 4.31
C HIS A 141 13.57 9.86 4.17
N ASN A 142 14.05 10.94 3.58
CA ASN A 142 15.48 11.23 3.52
C ASN A 142 15.82 12.24 4.62
N SER A 143 16.63 11.83 5.59
CA SER A 143 17.19 12.73 6.60
C SER A 143 18.57 13.22 6.15
N ALA A 144 18.86 14.50 6.39
CA ALA A 144 20.13 15.11 6.02
C ALA A 144 21.33 14.54 6.82
N GLU A 145 21.08 13.97 8.01
CA GLU A 145 22.12 13.47 8.92
C GLU A 145 22.35 11.95 8.80
N GLU A 146 21.30 11.16 8.56
CA GLU A 146 21.36 9.68 8.56
C GLU A 146 21.06 9.04 7.19
N GLY A 147 20.79 9.84 6.15
CA GLY A 147 20.48 9.36 4.81
C GLY A 147 19.05 8.82 4.66
N LEU A 148 18.88 7.76 3.85
CA LEU A 148 17.57 7.22 3.48
C LEU A 148 16.99 6.33 4.58
N ILE A 149 15.91 6.78 5.22
CA ILE A 149 15.22 6.09 6.31
C ILE A 149 14.04 5.31 5.71
N ILE A 150 14.18 3.97 5.73
CA ILE A 150 13.18 3.01 5.20
C ILE A 150 12.17 2.60 6.26
N PHE A 151 12.55 2.62 7.54
CA PHE A 151 11.70 2.18 8.66
C PHE A 151 11.28 3.37 9.52
N TYR A 152 9.99 3.45 9.80
CA TYR A 152 9.38 4.49 10.62
C TYR A 152 9.74 4.20 12.10
N PRO A 153 10.27 5.19 12.84
CA PRO A 153 10.80 4.99 14.20
C PRO A 153 9.72 4.74 15.27
N ALA A 154 8.44 5.02 14.98
CA ALA A 154 7.31 4.70 15.85
C ALA A 154 6.60 3.40 15.46
N SER A 155 6.04 2.71 16.45
CA SER A 155 5.34 1.43 16.29
C SER A 155 3.97 1.54 15.61
N ASN A 156 3.27 2.68 15.76
CA ASN A 156 1.89 2.88 15.29
C ASN A 156 1.78 3.31 13.81
N SER A 157 2.89 3.57 13.14
CA SER A 157 2.95 4.06 11.77
C SER A 157 4.00 3.31 10.96
N GLN A 158 3.89 3.37 9.65
CA GLN A 158 4.71 2.60 8.73
C GLN A 158 4.91 3.39 7.43
N PHE A 159 6.06 3.21 6.81
CA PHE A 159 6.31 3.63 5.44
C PHE A 159 5.83 2.57 4.43
N VAL A 160 5.61 2.99 3.18
CA VAL A 160 5.21 2.06 2.10
C VAL A 160 6.28 0.99 1.88
N TRP A 161 7.56 1.37 1.88
CA TRP A 161 8.65 0.42 1.70
C TRP A 161 8.76 -0.63 2.81
N GLU A 162 8.38 -0.32 4.06
CA GLU A 162 8.32 -1.33 5.13
C GLU A 162 7.34 -2.44 4.79
N THR A 163 6.14 -2.08 4.34
CA THR A 163 5.11 -3.08 3.99
C THR A 163 5.53 -3.93 2.80
N VAL A 164 6.23 -3.34 1.83
CA VAL A 164 6.78 -4.06 0.67
C VAL A 164 7.86 -5.04 1.11
N ILE A 165 8.73 -4.65 2.06
CA ILE A 165 9.76 -5.54 2.61
C ILE A 165 9.11 -6.69 3.39
N VAL A 166 8.12 -6.42 4.25
CA VAL A 166 7.40 -7.47 5.00
C VAL A 166 6.67 -8.42 4.03
N MET A 167 6.00 -7.87 3.02
CA MET A 167 5.36 -8.66 1.96
C MET A 167 6.38 -9.52 1.20
N ALA A 168 7.53 -8.95 0.85
CA ALA A 168 8.61 -9.66 0.18
C ALA A 168 9.17 -10.79 1.05
N VAL A 169 9.31 -10.61 2.36
CA VAL A 169 9.72 -11.69 3.27
C VAL A 169 8.65 -12.80 3.31
N CYS A 170 7.36 -12.46 3.36
CA CYS A 170 6.29 -13.47 3.31
C CYS A 170 6.26 -14.25 1.97
N ILE A 171 6.55 -13.59 0.84
CA ILE A 171 6.49 -14.18 -0.50
C ILE A 171 7.81 -14.84 -0.93
N LEU A 172 8.98 -14.32 -0.56
CA LEU A 172 10.27 -14.93 -0.95
C LEU A 172 10.47 -16.29 -0.29
N PHE A 173 10.02 -16.45 0.95
CA PHE A 173 10.01 -17.75 1.64
C PHE A 173 9.03 -18.76 1.05
N SER A 174 8.16 -18.34 0.11
CA SER A 174 7.36 -19.26 -0.68
C SER A 174 8.02 -19.71 -1.98
N ASN A 175 9.04 -19.03 -2.51
CA ASN A 175 9.58 -19.26 -3.86
C ASN A 175 10.98 -19.92 -3.92
N ILE A 176 11.74 -19.92 -2.82
CA ILE A 176 13.15 -20.37 -2.80
C ILE A 176 13.34 -21.89 -2.95
N SER A 177 12.29 -22.72 -2.82
CA SER A 177 12.41 -24.19 -2.91
C SER A 177 11.93 -24.77 -4.26
N THR A 178 12.07 -24.01 -5.35
CA THR A 178 11.67 -24.43 -6.71
C THR A 178 12.67 -25.33 -7.42
N ALA A 179 13.89 -25.49 -6.91
CA ALA A 179 14.94 -26.25 -7.60
C ALA A 179 14.82 -27.78 -7.47
N LEU A 180 14.01 -28.31 -6.54
CA LEU A 180 13.94 -29.75 -6.27
C LEU A 180 12.56 -30.40 -6.49
N TYR A 181 11.45 -29.66 -6.36
CA TYR A 181 10.10 -30.17 -6.64
C TYR A 181 9.19 -29.06 -7.22
N PRO A 182 8.70 -29.18 -8.47
CA PRO A 182 7.96 -28.11 -9.17
C PRO A 182 6.48 -27.98 -8.77
N HIS A 183 6.00 -28.69 -7.74
CA HIS A 183 4.59 -28.68 -7.36
C HIS A 183 4.44 -28.39 -5.86
N ALA A 184 3.64 -27.37 -5.54
CA ALA A 184 3.19 -26.90 -4.21
C ALA A 184 4.09 -25.86 -3.50
N LEU A 185 4.12 -24.65 -4.03
CA LEU A 185 4.65 -23.47 -3.34
C LEU A 185 3.50 -22.71 -2.69
N VAL A 186 3.48 -22.67 -1.36
CA VAL A 186 3.38 -21.51 -0.45
C VAL A 186 3.13 -22.07 0.97
N SER A 187 3.74 -21.44 2.00
CA SER A 187 3.94 -21.96 3.37
C SER A 187 4.68 -23.31 3.46
N TRP A 188 5.71 -23.45 2.62
CA TRP A 188 6.54 -24.64 2.42
C TRP A 188 7.08 -25.25 3.73
N SER A 189 7.41 -24.46 4.74
CA SER A 189 7.90 -25.03 6.00
C SER A 189 6.87 -25.92 6.71
N LEU A 190 5.69 -25.37 7.03
CA LEU A 190 4.67 -26.13 7.76
C LEU A 190 3.94 -27.12 6.85
N VAL A 191 3.70 -26.76 5.59
CA VAL A 191 3.04 -27.64 4.62
C VAL A 191 3.93 -28.85 4.29
N LEU A 192 5.25 -28.67 4.10
CA LEU A 192 6.15 -29.82 3.94
C LEU A 192 6.16 -30.70 5.18
N LEU A 193 6.20 -30.12 6.38
CA LEU A 193 6.20 -30.90 7.62
C LEU A 193 4.92 -31.73 7.77
N ILE A 194 3.77 -31.17 7.38
CA ILE A 194 2.48 -31.86 7.37
C ILE A 194 2.45 -32.94 6.28
N GLU A 195 2.97 -32.67 5.08
CA GLU A 195 3.01 -33.63 3.98
C GLU A 195 3.91 -34.83 4.31
N VAL A 196 5.08 -34.60 4.92
CA VAL A 196 5.96 -35.66 5.44
C VAL A 196 5.21 -36.53 6.47
N THR A 197 4.35 -35.94 7.28
CA THR A 197 3.57 -36.65 8.31
C THR A 197 2.42 -37.46 7.72
N ASN A 198 1.82 -37.01 6.62
CA ASN A 198 0.66 -37.65 5.98
C ASN A 198 1.03 -38.67 4.89
N ALA A 199 2.32 -38.85 4.60
CA ALA A 199 2.77 -39.82 3.59
C ALA A 199 2.37 -41.25 3.98
N PRO A 200 1.68 -42.01 3.11
CA PRO A 200 1.21 -43.36 3.45
C PRO A 200 2.39 -44.32 3.65
N ASP A 201 2.33 -45.11 4.73
CA ASP A 201 3.32 -46.14 5.14
C ASP A 201 3.40 -47.35 4.19
N SER A 202 2.87 -47.23 2.97
CA SER A 202 2.80 -48.30 1.99
C SER A 202 4.04 -48.31 1.09
N SER A 203 5.16 -48.85 1.60
CA SER A 203 6.06 -49.77 0.87
C SER A 203 7.42 -49.90 1.55
N ARG A 204 7.46 -50.76 2.57
CA ARG A 204 8.65 -51.33 3.22
C ARG A 204 9.45 -52.23 2.25
N LYS A 205 9.96 -51.70 1.13
CA LYS A 205 10.90 -52.39 0.21
C LYS A 205 12.30 -51.76 0.32
N ARG A 206 13.14 -52.42 1.11
CA ARG A 206 14.42 -51.98 1.71
C ARG A 206 15.50 -51.40 0.78
N GLY A 207 15.38 -51.44 -0.55
CA GLY A 207 16.38 -50.88 -1.47
C GLY A 207 16.01 -49.49 -2.04
N MET A 208 14.76 -49.33 -2.48
CA MET A 208 14.17 -48.05 -2.94
C MET A 208 13.62 -47.21 -1.78
N LEU A 209 13.60 -47.79 -0.57
CA LEU A 209 13.22 -47.13 0.66
C LEU A 209 14.28 -46.13 1.12
N TYR A 210 15.58 -46.44 1.02
CA TYR A 210 16.64 -45.53 1.50
C TYR A 210 16.71 -44.23 0.71
N VAL A 211 16.57 -44.29 -0.62
CA VAL A 211 16.54 -43.09 -1.48
C VAL A 211 15.32 -42.22 -1.19
N ARG A 212 14.13 -42.82 -1.01
CA ARG A 212 12.95 -42.06 -0.59
C ARG A 212 13.04 -41.55 0.86
N LEU A 213 13.62 -42.32 1.79
CA LEU A 213 13.78 -41.88 3.18
C LEU A 213 14.75 -40.68 3.26
N SER A 214 15.83 -40.69 2.46
CA SER A 214 16.71 -39.53 2.37
C SER A 214 15.99 -38.32 1.79
N ASP A 215 15.07 -38.51 0.84
CA ASP A 215 14.27 -37.41 0.28
C ASP A 215 13.28 -36.85 1.32
N PHE A 216 12.59 -37.71 2.08
CA PHE A 216 11.69 -37.27 3.17
C PHE A 216 12.45 -36.57 4.29
N LEU A 217 13.61 -37.09 4.68
CA LEU A 217 14.46 -36.48 5.70
C LEU A 217 15.03 -35.14 5.21
N ALA A 218 15.42 -35.05 3.94
CA ALA A 218 15.82 -33.80 3.31
C ALA A 218 14.67 -32.77 3.27
N MET A 219 13.44 -33.18 2.93
CA MET A 219 12.26 -32.32 2.96
C MET A 219 11.94 -31.81 4.38
N ALA A 220 12.00 -32.68 5.39
CA ALA A 220 11.78 -32.30 6.78
C ALA A 220 12.86 -31.33 7.30
N ILE A 221 14.14 -31.62 7.06
CA ILE A 221 15.27 -30.75 7.45
C ILE A 221 15.16 -29.41 6.75
N THR A 222 14.85 -29.40 5.45
CA THR A 222 14.66 -28.18 4.66
C THR A 222 13.49 -27.35 5.19
N GLY A 223 12.37 -28.00 5.53
CA GLY A 223 11.20 -27.35 6.12
C GLY A 223 11.50 -26.68 7.47
N ILE A 224 12.25 -27.36 8.36
CA ILE A 224 12.67 -26.81 9.65
C ILE A 224 13.66 -25.65 9.46
N ALA A 225 14.64 -25.81 8.57
CA ALA A 225 15.62 -24.77 8.30
C ALA A 225 14.95 -23.49 7.74
N LEU A 226 14.04 -23.63 6.78
CA LEU A 226 13.28 -22.51 6.23
C LEU A 226 12.39 -21.85 7.29
N PHE A 227 11.78 -22.63 8.19
CA PHE A 227 11.02 -22.08 9.32
C PHE A 227 11.89 -21.17 10.18
N ALA A 228 13.05 -21.70 10.58
CA ALA A 228 13.98 -21.06 11.49
C ALA A 228 14.48 -19.73 10.91
N ILE A 229 14.81 -19.72 9.61
CA ILE A 229 15.27 -18.51 8.91
C ILE A 229 14.12 -17.50 8.80
N PHE A 230 12.90 -17.92 8.43
CA PHE A 230 11.75 -17.02 8.31
C PHE A 230 11.40 -16.34 9.64
N VAL A 231 11.32 -17.12 10.73
CA VAL A 231 11.08 -16.59 12.08
C VAL A 231 12.20 -15.64 12.46
N SER A 232 13.45 -16.01 12.17
CA SER A 232 14.59 -15.16 12.49
C SER A 232 14.59 -13.82 11.75
N LEU A 233 14.25 -13.79 10.46
CA LEU A 233 14.16 -12.57 9.67
C LEU A 233 13.02 -11.68 10.13
N SER A 234 11.85 -12.28 10.40
CA SER A 234 10.69 -11.55 10.91
C SER A 234 10.98 -10.89 12.26
N LEU A 235 11.68 -11.61 13.15
CA LEU A 235 12.06 -11.11 14.46
C LEU A 235 13.13 -10.02 14.36
N SER A 236 14.12 -10.15 13.46
CA SER A 236 15.13 -9.12 13.21
C SER A 236 14.50 -7.82 12.67
N LEU A 237 13.58 -7.92 11.70
CA LEU A 237 12.81 -6.76 11.21
C LEU A 237 11.99 -6.10 12.32
N PHE A 238 11.35 -6.91 13.16
CA PHE A 238 10.59 -6.42 14.31
C PHE A 238 11.47 -5.69 15.32
N ARG A 239 12.67 -6.20 15.62
CA ARG A 239 13.65 -5.55 16.50
C ARG A 239 14.18 -4.24 15.94
N LYS A 240 14.39 -4.17 14.62
CA LYS A 240 14.83 -2.94 13.96
C LYS A 240 13.83 -1.80 14.17
N LYS A 241 12.54 -2.12 14.23
CA LYS A 241 11.47 -1.15 14.54
C LYS A 241 11.28 -0.92 16.03
N ASN A 242 11.44 -1.95 16.86
CA ASN A 242 11.27 -1.89 18.31
C ASN A 242 12.61 -2.09 19.03
N HIS A 243 13.36 -0.99 19.21
CA HIS A 243 14.68 -1.02 19.84
C HIS A 243 14.70 -1.61 21.27
N GLY A 244 13.56 -1.57 21.97
CA GLY A 244 13.41 -2.15 23.32
C GLY A 244 13.17 -3.66 23.35
N TYR A 245 13.09 -4.36 22.22
CA TYR A 245 12.79 -5.79 22.20
C TYR A 245 14.04 -6.67 22.43
N PRO A 246 14.10 -7.45 23.54
CA PRO A 246 15.33 -8.09 24.00
C PRO A 246 15.62 -9.45 23.35
N TYR A 247 14.63 -10.10 22.73
CA TYR A 247 14.78 -11.47 22.23
C TYR A 247 15.22 -11.50 20.76
N SER A 248 16.11 -12.42 20.41
CA SER A 248 16.55 -12.72 19.04
C SER A 248 16.62 -14.24 18.84
N PHE A 249 16.32 -14.73 17.64
CA PHE A 249 16.39 -16.16 17.35
C PHE A 249 17.77 -16.56 16.79
N LEU A 250 18.03 -16.34 15.48
CA LEU A 250 19.33 -16.68 14.85
C LEU A 250 20.09 -15.46 14.31
N LEU A 251 19.36 -14.44 13.85
CA LEU A 251 19.86 -13.21 13.28
C LEU A 251 19.57 -12.05 14.24
N LYS A 252 20.55 -11.15 14.39
CA LYS A 252 20.39 -9.93 15.18
C LYS A 252 19.66 -8.84 14.41
#